data_AF-A0AB38QZJ4-F1
#
_entry.id   AF-A0AB38QZJ4-F1
#
_cell.length_a   1.000
_cell.length_b   1.000
_cell.length_c   1.000
_cell.angle_alpha   90.00
_cell.angle_beta   90.00
_cell.angle_gamma   90.00
#
_symmetry.space_group_name_H-M   'P 1'
#
loop_
_entity.id
_entity.type
_entity.pdbx_description
1 polymer ?
#
loop_
_entity_poly.entity_id
_entity_poly.type
_entity_poly.pdbx_seq_one_letter_code
_entity_poly.pdbx_strand_id
1 'polypeptide(L)'
;MTEFFKWLAEHLDDFAVNLMSSWLWVIIVSIFTLLFPTKNRDHVTGNQSTLQQVTNYYYNILVVKIQPTSYSKTTKQISTQDTFLLFLVALAGAVIIYIRFHSIILDSFASFIIIAFLGLLIFVIKQYRNNSLDGLNRFWAILGFVILLFDLIQLFIMSSQDFSDIKDTGLEGIINNKGIDGFMELGYIALGFFSIIVPNTILLVLFAHMFFFNVYRATGWGLARRFITKTHPFTTKPYFMATFCISVCLVSIIFSSGLAFQWLKNYQETIYQLYQ
;
A
#
# COMPACT_ATOMS: atom_id res chain seq x y z
N MET A 1 21.36 27.50 -7.90
CA MET A 1 20.89 26.36 -7.08
C MET A 1 19.67 26.75 -6.25
N THR A 2 19.69 27.89 -5.56
CA THR A 2 18.57 28.49 -4.80
C THR A 2 17.31 28.78 -5.65
N GLU A 3 17.46 29.28 -6.88
CA GLU A 3 16.35 29.50 -7.83
C GLU A 3 15.64 28.20 -8.22
N PHE A 4 16.38 27.11 -8.43
CA PHE A 4 15.83 25.80 -8.75
C PHE A 4 15.04 25.22 -7.57
N PHE A 5 15.56 25.34 -6.33
CA PHE A 5 14.83 24.88 -5.14
C PHE A 5 13.59 25.72 -4.85
N LYS A 6 13.59 27.03 -5.14
CA LYS A 6 12.39 27.87 -5.09
C LYS A 6 11.35 27.47 -6.14
N TRP A 7 11.79 27.31 -7.40
CA TRP A 7 10.92 26.85 -8.48
C TRP A 7 10.32 25.46 -8.17
N LEU A 8 11.15 24.54 -7.67
CA LEU A 8 10.73 23.21 -7.26
C LEU A 8 9.70 23.29 -6.11
N ALA A 9 9.94 24.12 -5.10
CA ALA A 9 9.03 24.32 -3.97
C ALA A 9 7.67 24.88 -4.40
N GLU A 10 7.63 25.87 -5.28
CA GLU A 10 6.37 26.46 -5.80
C GLU A 10 5.56 25.46 -6.63
N HIS A 11 6.23 24.66 -7.47
CA HIS A 11 5.54 23.68 -8.32
C HIS A 11 5.25 22.36 -7.61
N LEU A 12 5.94 22.06 -6.50
CA LEU A 12 5.70 20.88 -5.68
C LEU A 12 4.36 20.99 -4.93
N ASP A 13 3.99 22.18 -4.45
CA ASP A 13 2.74 22.38 -3.71
C ASP A 13 1.52 22.06 -4.60
N ASP A 14 1.47 22.62 -5.82
CA ASP A 14 0.41 22.34 -6.79
C ASP A 14 0.43 20.90 -7.31
N PHE A 15 1.61 20.35 -7.55
CA PHE A 15 1.75 18.95 -8.00
C PHE A 15 1.26 17.97 -6.91
N ALA A 16 1.65 18.18 -5.66
CA ALA A 16 1.29 17.31 -4.55
C ALA A 16 -0.23 17.33 -4.29
N VAL A 17 -0.86 18.51 -4.29
CA VAL A 17 -2.32 18.65 -4.11
C VAL A 17 -3.08 17.98 -5.25
N ASN A 18 -2.65 18.18 -6.51
CA ASN A 18 -3.28 17.56 -7.67
C ASN A 18 -3.11 16.02 -7.68
N LEU A 19 -1.94 15.52 -7.27
CA LEU A 19 -1.68 14.08 -7.14
C LEU A 19 -2.59 13.45 -6.08
N MET A 20 -2.68 14.08 -4.89
CA MET A 20 -3.54 13.60 -3.79
C MET A 20 -5.02 13.62 -4.17
N SER A 21 -5.50 14.68 -4.83
CA SER A 21 -6.87 14.77 -5.35
C SER A 21 -7.18 13.69 -6.39
N SER A 22 -6.26 13.47 -7.35
CA SER A 22 -6.43 12.46 -8.41
C SER A 22 -6.50 11.04 -7.86
N TRP A 23 -5.71 10.75 -6.81
CA TRP A 23 -5.72 9.46 -6.13
C TRP A 23 -7.08 9.18 -5.46
N LEU A 24 -7.70 10.18 -4.83
CA LEU A 24 -9.03 10.04 -4.24
C LEU A 24 -10.08 9.66 -5.31
N TRP A 25 -10.01 10.25 -6.50
CA TRP A 25 -10.91 9.90 -7.61
C TRP A 25 -10.77 8.45 -8.06
N VAL A 26 -9.55 7.93 -8.17
CA VAL A 26 -9.31 6.51 -8.53
C VAL A 26 -9.96 5.56 -7.52
N ILE A 27 -9.95 5.93 -6.25
CA ILE A 27 -10.54 5.12 -5.16
C ILE A 27 -12.06 5.19 -5.20
N ILE A 28 -12.61 6.39 -5.35
CA ILE A 28 -14.05 6.59 -5.49
C ILE A 28 -14.57 5.75 -6.67
N VAL A 29 -13.91 5.83 -7.84
CA VAL A 29 -14.26 5.03 -9.01
C VAL A 29 -14.17 3.52 -8.72
N SER A 30 -13.09 3.08 -8.05
CA SER A 30 -12.92 1.68 -7.68
C SER A 30 -14.03 1.19 -6.75
N ILE A 31 -14.52 2.02 -5.82
CA ILE A 31 -15.63 1.67 -4.93
C ILE A 31 -16.97 1.68 -5.66
N PHE A 32 -17.19 2.64 -6.58
CA PHE A 32 -18.38 2.63 -7.42
C PHE A 32 -18.46 1.35 -8.25
N THR A 33 -17.34 0.79 -8.70
CA THR A 33 -17.36 -0.52 -9.37
C THR A 33 -17.85 -1.64 -8.44
N LEU A 34 -17.49 -1.62 -7.14
CA LEU A 34 -17.99 -2.59 -6.15
C LEU A 34 -19.51 -2.56 -5.95
N LEU A 35 -20.21 -1.51 -6.41
CA LEU A 35 -21.67 -1.43 -6.40
C LEU A 35 -22.35 -2.17 -7.58
N PHE A 36 -21.62 -2.71 -8.56
CA PHE A 36 -22.24 -3.39 -9.71
C PHE A 36 -22.21 -4.93 -9.78
N PRO A 37 -21.85 -5.72 -8.73
CA PRO A 37 -21.94 -7.17 -8.86
C PRO A 37 -23.40 -7.63 -8.87
N THR A 38 -23.74 -8.37 -9.92
CA THR A 38 -25.03 -9.01 -10.16
C THR A 38 -25.16 -10.28 -9.29
N LYS A 39 -26.40 -10.64 -8.95
CA LYS A 39 -26.74 -11.81 -8.12
C LYS A 39 -26.04 -13.06 -8.66
N ASN A 40 -25.33 -13.79 -7.80
CA ASN A 40 -24.68 -15.04 -8.18
C ASN A 40 -25.76 -16.07 -8.57
N ARG A 41 -25.61 -16.67 -9.75
CA ARG A 41 -26.53 -17.69 -10.28
C ARG A 41 -26.03 -19.12 -10.06
N ASP A 42 -24.78 -19.29 -9.62
CA ASP A 42 -24.20 -20.61 -9.37
C ASP A 42 -24.55 -21.13 -7.97
N HIS A 43 -25.21 -22.29 -7.91
CA HIS A 43 -25.58 -22.97 -6.67
C HIS A 43 -24.38 -23.67 -5.96
N VAL A 44 -23.23 -23.80 -6.63
CA VAL A 44 -22.06 -24.54 -6.14
C VAL A 44 -21.22 -23.71 -5.15
N THR A 45 -21.20 -22.38 -5.31
CA THR A 45 -20.40 -21.47 -4.48
C THR A 45 -21.30 -20.39 -3.90
N GLY A 46 -21.34 -20.28 -2.58
CA GLY A 46 -22.19 -19.32 -1.86
C GLY A 46 -21.70 -19.06 -0.45
N ASN A 47 -22.53 -18.42 0.39
CA ASN A 47 -22.10 -17.96 1.73
C ASN A 47 -21.57 -19.08 2.64
N GLN A 48 -21.93 -20.34 2.42
CA GLN A 48 -21.46 -21.46 3.24
C GLN A 48 -20.23 -22.17 2.68
N SER A 49 -19.81 -21.85 1.45
CA SER A 49 -18.67 -22.53 0.83
C SER A 49 -17.35 -22.20 1.54
N THR A 50 -16.52 -23.22 1.73
CA THR A 50 -15.22 -23.08 2.37
C THR A 50 -14.20 -22.48 1.41
N LEU A 51 -13.15 -21.86 1.94
CA LEU A 51 -12.09 -21.27 1.12
C LEU A 51 -11.43 -22.30 0.18
N GLN A 52 -11.24 -23.54 0.65
CA GLN A 52 -10.65 -24.62 -0.14
C GLN A 52 -11.57 -25.07 -1.29
N GLN A 53 -12.88 -25.16 -1.06
CA GLN A 53 -13.87 -25.50 -2.09
C GLN A 53 -13.89 -24.46 -3.22
N VAL A 54 -13.91 -23.18 -2.85
CA VAL A 54 -13.93 -22.06 -3.81
C VAL A 54 -12.63 -22.04 -4.60
N THR A 55 -11.49 -22.14 -3.91
CA THR A 55 -10.16 -22.12 -4.55
C THR A 55 -10.00 -23.26 -5.55
N ASN A 56 -10.40 -24.49 -5.20
CA ASN A 56 -10.31 -25.65 -6.07
C ASN A 56 -11.23 -25.54 -7.30
N TYR A 57 -12.46 -25.06 -7.12
CA TYR A 57 -13.39 -24.83 -8.24
C TYR A 57 -12.79 -23.86 -9.27
N TYR A 58 -12.22 -22.75 -8.83
CA TYR A 58 -11.64 -21.76 -9.74
C TYR A 58 -10.28 -22.15 -10.30
N TYR A 59 -9.46 -22.89 -9.55
CA TYR A 59 -8.23 -23.46 -10.08
C TYR A 59 -8.55 -24.32 -11.32
N ASN A 60 -9.54 -25.19 -11.23
CA ASN A 60 -9.93 -26.06 -12.33
C ASN A 60 -10.53 -25.31 -13.53
N ILE A 61 -11.23 -24.19 -13.32
CA ILE A 61 -11.85 -23.39 -14.40
C ILE A 61 -10.85 -22.42 -15.06
N LEU A 62 -9.92 -21.85 -14.28
CA LEU A 62 -9.01 -20.80 -14.74
C LEU A 62 -7.65 -21.34 -15.20
N VAL A 63 -7.12 -22.39 -14.58
CA VAL A 63 -5.71 -22.82 -14.73
C VAL A 63 -5.50 -23.86 -15.83
N VAL A 64 -6.52 -24.64 -16.24
CA VAL A 64 -6.40 -25.60 -17.36
C VAL A 64 -6.05 -24.92 -18.72
N LYS A 65 -6.04 -23.58 -18.80
CA LYS A 65 -5.63 -22.82 -19.99
C LYS A 65 -4.34 -21.98 -19.83
N ILE A 66 -3.61 -22.08 -18.72
CA ILE A 66 -2.42 -21.26 -18.48
C ILE A 66 -1.17 -22.14 -18.68
N GLN A 67 -0.67 -22.21 -19.92
CA GLN A 67 0.70 -22.67 -20.14
C GLN A 67 1.68 -21.67 -19.50
N PRO A 68 2.73 -22.13 -18.82
CA PRO A 68 3.76 -21.24 -18.30
C PRO A 68 4.55 -20.64 -19.47
N THR A 69 4.26 -19.39 -19.82
CA THR A 69 5.16 -18.60 -20.67
C THR A 69 6.41 -18.29 -19.86
N SER A 70 7.50 -19.01 -20.15
CA SER A 70 8.82 -18.74 -19.61
C SER A 70 9.27 -17.34 -20.04
N TYR A 71 9.19 -16.38 -19.12
CA TYR A 71 9.79 -15.07 -19.30
C TYR A 71 11.28 -15.16 -18.94
N SER A 72 12.13 -15.28 -19.95
CA SER A 72 13.56 -15.02 -19.82
C SER A 72 13.75 -13.50 -19.69
N LYS A 73 13.87 -13.00 -18.47
CA LYS A 73 14.30 -11.61 -18.22
C LYS A 73 15.83 -11.56 -18.23
N THR A 74 16.38 -10.92 -19.26
CA THR A 74 17.76 -10.43 -19.26
C THR A 74 17.83 -9.26 -18.27
N THR A 75 18.39 -9.53 -17.09
CA THR A 75 18.65 -8.50 -16.08
C THR A 75 19.83 -7.65 -16.57
N LYS A 76 19.55 -6.43 -16.99
CA LYS A 76 20.59 -5.43 -17.29
C LYS A 76 21.25 -5.05 -15.96
N GLN A 77 22.54 -5.29 -15.84
CA GLN A 77 23.32 -4.97 -14.64
C GLN A 77 23.50 -3.45 -14.58
N ILE A 78 22.77 -2.79 -13.68
CA ILE A 78 22.90 -1.35 -13.42
C ILE A 78 24.11 -1.17 -12.49
N SER A 79 24.97 -0.18 -12.78
CA SER A 79 26.11 0.20 -11.94
C SER A 79 25.63 0.60 -10.53
N THR A 80 26.17 -0.05 -9.51
CA THR A 80 25.77 0.11 -8.10
C THR A 80 26.04 1.50 -7.53
N GLN A 81 27.01 2.23 -8.08
CA GLN A 81 27.45 3.53 -7.56
C GLN A 81 26.47 4.66 -7.95
N ASP A 82 25.96 4.65 -9.19
CA ASP A 82 24.98 5.65 -9.66
C ASP A 82 23.62 5.47 -8.94
N THR A 83 23.25 4.23 -8.62
CA THR A 83 22.02 3.94 -7.87
C THR A 83 22.06 4.44 -6.43
N PHE A 84 23.23 4.47 -5.79
CA PHE A 84 23.33 4.95 -4.41
C PHE A 84 23.13 6.46 -4.31
N LEU A 85 23.74 7.22 -5.23
CA LEU A 85 23.56 8.67 -5.28
C LEU A 85 22.10 9.02 -5.63
N LEU A 86 21.49 8.32 -6.59
CA LEU A 86 20.06 8.47 -6.90
C LEU A 86 19.17 8.15 -5.70
N PHE A 87 19.50 7.11 -4.93
CA PHE A 87 18.76 6.76 -3.72
C PHE A 87 18.85 7.87 -2.66
N LEU A 88 20.04 8.44 -2.42
CA LEU A 88 20.20 9.54 -1.47
C LEU A 88 19.44 10.79 -1.90
N VAL A 89 19.48 11.13 -3.19
CA VAL A 89 18.71 12.26 -3.75
C VAL A 89 17.21 12.02 -3.59
N ALA A 90 16.73 10.80 -3.88
CA ALA A 90 15.33 10.43 -3.72
C ALA A 90 14.90 10.45 -2.24
N LEU A 91 15.74 9.97 -1.33
CA LEU A 91 15.50 9.99 0.11
C LEU A 91 15.41 11.43 0.64
N ALA A 92 16.34 12.30 0.23
CA ALA A 92 16.35 13.69 0.62
C ALA A 92 15.09 14.43 0.13
N GLY A 93 14.68 14.18 -1.12
CA GLY A 93 13.41 14.70 -1.65
C GLY A 93 12.19 14.15 -0.91
N ALA A 94 12.17 12.84 -0.61
CA ALA A 94 11.12 12.18 0.15
C ALA A 94 10.95 12.78 1.56
N VAL A 95 12.05 13.05 2.28
CA VAL A 95 12.04 13.69 3.59
C VAL A 95 11.48 15.11 3.53
N ILE A 96 11.91 15.91 2.55
CA ILE A 96 11.38 17.28 2.37
C ILE A 96 9.88 17.26 2.10
N ILE A 97 9.43 16.39 1.18
CA ILE A 97 8.01 16.24 0.83
C ILE A 97 7.22 15.81 2.07
N TYR A 98 7.72 14.81 2.79
CA TYR A 98 7.05 14.29 3.98
C TYR A 98 6.86 15.38 5.05
N ILE A 99 7.91 16.13 5.38
CA ILE A 99 7.85 17.19 6.40
C ILE A 99 6.98 18.36 5.95
N ARG A 100 7.19 18.87 4.72
CA ARG A 100 6.48 20.05 4.20
C ARG A 100 4.98 19.79 4.07
N PHE A 101 4.60 18.61 3.61
CA PHE A 101 3.21 18.24 3.34
C PHE A 101 2.59 17.32 4.39
N HIS A 102 3.22 17.14 5.55
CA HIS A 102 2.80 16.18 6.58
C HIS A 102 1.30 16.24 6.90
N SER A 103 0.77 17.45 7.14
CA SER A 103 -0.66 17.65 7.43
C SER A 103 -1.56 17.22 6.28
N ILE A 104 -1.21 17.58 5.03
CA ILE A 104 -2.00 17.24 3.84
C ILE A 104 -1.95 15.71 3.59
N ILE A 105 -0.79 15.11 3.85
CA ILE A 105 -0.58 13.67 3.78
C ILE A 105 -1.47 12.96 4.80
N LEU A 106 -1.50 13.43 6.06
CA LEU A 106 -2.36 12.87 7.12
C LEU A 106 -3.84 12.94 6.74
N ASP A 107 -4.32 14.10 6.26
CA ASP A 107 -5.72 14.29 5.86
C ASP A 107 -6.10 13.40 4.67
N SER A 108 -5.20 13.30 3.68
CA SER A 108 -5.39 12.44 2.50
C SER A 108 -5.41 10.97 2.89
N PHE A 109 -4.54 10.57 3.82
CA PHE A 109 -4.46 9.20 4.31
C PHE A 109 -5.65 8.82 5.19
N ALA A 110 -6.12 9.72 6.05
CA ALA A 110 -7.37 9.54 6.80
C ALA A 110 -8.58 9.39 5.86
N SER A 111 -8.65 10.22 4.81
CA SER A 111 -9.68 10.13 3.77
C SER A 111 -9.64 8.79 3.04
N PHE A 112 -8.44 8.30 2.70
CA PHE A 112 -8.24 6.97 2.11
C PHE A 112 -8.83 5.88 3.00
N ILE A 113 -8.49 5.87 4.29
CA ILE A 113 -8.93 4.86 5.25
C ILE A 113 -10.47 4.85 5.35
N ILE A 114 -11.10 6.01 5.50
CA ILE A 114 -12.56 6.13 5.62
C ILE A 114 -13.24 5.60 4.35
N ILE A 115 -12.79 6.06 3.18
CA ILE A 115 -13.37 5.68 1.90
C ILE A 115 -13.20 4.17 1.67
N ALA A 116 -12.01 3.62 1.88
CA ALA A 116 -11.74 2.20 1.72
C ALA A 116 -12.55 1.34 2.71
N PHE A 117 -12.69 1.79 3.96
CA PHE A 117 -13.54 1.14 4.96
C PHE A 117 -15.01 1.08 4.53
N LEU A 118 -15.57 2.21 4.07
CA LEU A 118 -16.93 2.27 3.56
C LEU A 118 -17.10 1.36 2.34
N GLY A 119 -16.16 1.38 1.39
CA GLY A 119 -16.19 0.52 0.22
C GLY A 119 -16.19 -0.97 0.57
N LEU A 120 -15.35 -1.37 1.53
CA LEU A 120 -15.27 -2.74 2.02
C LEU A 120 -16.55 -3.17 2.75
N LEU A 121 -17.11 -2.30 3.58
CA LEU A 121 -18.35 -2.54 4.32
C LEU A 121 -19.54 -2.71 3.36
N ILE A 122 -19.67 -1.82 2.38
CA ILE A 122 -20.68 -1.90 1.32
C ILE A 122 -20.53 -3.21 0.55
N PHE A 123 -19.30 -3.58 0.17
CA PHE A 123 -19.03 -4.84 -0.51
C PHE A 123 -19.49 -6.04 0.32
N VAL A 124 -19.09 -6.13 1.59
CA VAL A 124 -19.47 -7.24 2.48
C VAL A 124 -20.99 -7.34 2.63
N ILE A 125 -21.68 -6.25 2.92
CA ILE A 125 -23.15 -6.22 3.07
C ILE A 125 -23.82 -6.69 1.78
N LYS A 126 -23.36 -6.16 0.64
CA LYS A 126 -23.95 -6.49 -0.67
C LYS A 126 -23.73 -7.95 -1.06
N GLN A 127 -22.50 -8.45 -0.91
CA GLN A 127 -22.17 -9.84 -1.21
C GLN A 127 -22.92 -10.80 -0.28
N TYR A 128 -23.08 -10.45 0.99
CA TYR A 128 -23.87 -11.24 1.94
C TYR A 128 -25.32 -11.35 1.50
N ARG A 129 -25.97 -10.21 1.18
CA ARG A 129 -27.35 -10.15 0.68
C ARG A 129 -27.56 -10.91 -0.62
N ASN A 130 -26.55 -10.93 -1.48
CA ASN A 130 -26.58 -11.62 -2.77
C ASN A 130 -26.19 -13.10 -2.71
N ASN A 131 -25.96 -13.65 -1.50
CA ASN A 131 -25.46 -15.01 -1.27
C ASN A 131 -24.17 -15.34 -2.04
N SER A 132 -23.30 -14.35 -2.19
CA SER A 132 -22.05 -14.42 -2.95
C SER A 132 -20.81 -14.14 -2.07
N LEU A 133 -21.00 -14.00 -0.76
CA LEU A 133 -19.93 -13.84 0.23
C LEU A 133 -19.35 -15.22 0.63
N ASP A 134 -18.73 -15.89 -0.35
CA ASP A 134 -18.08 -17.19 -0.14
C ASP A 134 -16.83 -17.13 0.75
N GLY A 135 -16.24 -18.29 1.06
CA GLY A 135 -15.05 -18.39 1.91
C GLY A 135 -13.87 -17.53 1.45
N LEU A 136 -13.68 -17.33 0.14
CA LEU A 136 -12.58 -16.57 -0.42
C LEU A 136 -12.84 -15.06 -0.37
N ASN A 137 -14.05 -14.62 -0.72
CA ASN A 137 -14.49 -13.24 -0.54
C ASN A 137 -14.47 -12.82 0.95
N ARG A 138 -14.85 -13.71 1.88
CA ARG A 138 -14.72 -13.45 3.33
C ARG A 138 -13.28 -13.27 3.75
N PHE A 139 -12.40 -14.16 3.30
CA PHE A 139 -10.97 -14.08 3.61
C PHE A 139 -10.35 -12.77 3.12
N TRP A 140 -10.64 -12.39 1.87
CA TRP A 140 -10.16 -11.12 1.31
C TRP A 140 -10.75 -9.91 2.02
N ALA A 141 -12.03 -9.95 2.40
CA ALA A 141 -12.62 -8.87 3.18
C ALA A 141 -11.94 -8.72 4.55
N ILE A 142 -11.67 -9.82 5.25
CA ILE A 142 -10.93 -9.81 6.52
C ILE A 142 -9.52 -9.23 6.32
N LEU A 143 -8.79 -9.68 5.27
CA LEU A 143 -7.48 -9.12 4.94
C LEU A 143 -7.55 -7.61 4.70
N GLY A 144 -8.57 -7.13 3.97
CA GLY A 144 -8.80 -5.71 3.76
C GLY A 144 -9.01 -4.94 5.06
N PHE A 145 -9.81 -5.47 6.00
CA PHE A 145 -10.00 -4.86 7.32
C PHE A 145 -8.70 -4.85 8.15
N VAL A 146 -7.89 -5.90 8.07
CA VAL A 146 -6.59 -5.96 8.75
C VAL A 146 -5.63 -4.90 8.21
N ILE A 147 -5.57 -4.70 6.89
CA ILE A 147 -4.76 -3.62 6.29
C ILE A 147 -5.23 -2.26 6.81
N LEU A 148 -6.54 -1.99 6.77
CA LEU A 148 -7.11 -0.74 7.27
C LEU A 148 -6.85 -0.52 8.77
N LEU A 149 -6.82 -1.58 9.58
CA LEU A 149 -6.45 -1.49 10.98
C LEU A 149 -4.99 -1.06 11.15
N PHE A 150 -4.06 -1.62 10.36
CA PHE A 150 -2.68 -1.17 10.35
C PHE A 150 -2.54 0.27 9.85
N ASP A 151 -3.33 0.67 8.86
CA ASP A 151 -3.36 2.06 8.38
C ASP A 151 -3.83 3.03 9.47
N LEU A 152 -4.82 2.64 10.28
CA LEU A 152 -5.26 3.43 11.44
C LEU A 152 -4.15 3.56 12.51
N ILE A 153 -3.44 2.46 12.79
CA ILE A 153 -2.29 2.48 13.71
C ILE A 153 -1.20 3.40 13.17
N GLN A 154 -0.91 3.31 11.87
CA GLN A 154 0.07 4.19 11.22
C GLN A 154 -0.35 5.65 11.30
N LEU A 155 -1.62 5.95 10.98
CA LEU A 155 -2.16 7.31 11.04
C LEU A 155 -2.01 7.87 12.46
N PHE A 156 -2.31 7.07 13.48
CA PHE A 156 -2.12 7.45 14.88
C PHE A 156 -0.65 7.78 15.17
N ILE A 157 0.29 6.91 14.78
CA ILE A 157 1.74 7.13 14.96
C ILE A 157 2.20 8.39 14.23
N MET A 158 1.74 8.62 13.00
CA MET A 158 2.15 9.78 12.22
C MET A 158 1.53 11.09 12.75
N SER A 159 0.31 11.01 13.31
CA SER A 159 -0.37 12.17 13.90
C SER A 159 0.29 12.69 15.18
N SER A 160 1.07 11.85 15.88
CA SER A 160 1.83 12.26 17.06
C SER A 160 3.20 12.82 16.72
N GLN A 161 3.59 12.84 15.45
CA GLN A 161 4.84 13.43 14.99
C GLN A 161 4.66 14.93 14.78
N ASP A 162 5.48 15.71 15.47
CA ASP A 162 5.52 17.17 15.32
C ASP A 162 6.74 17.59 14.50
N PHE A 163 6.46 18.28 13.39
CA PHE A 163 7.47 18.85 12.50
C PHE A 163 7.36 20.37 12.36
N SER A 164 6.56 21.03 13.21
CA SER A 164 6.30 22.48 13.14
C SER A 164 7.59 23.32 13.13
N ASP A 165 8.59 22.93 13.93
CA ASP A 165 9.87 23.65 14.06
C ASP A 165 10.78 23.58 12.81
N ILE A 166 10.55 22.64 11.90
CA ILE A 166 11.43 22.35 10.75
C ILE A 166 10.71 22.37 9.40
N LYS A 167 9.42 22.71 9.38
CA LYS A 167 8.58 22.66 8.19
C LYS A 167 9.06 23.59 7.07
N ASP A 168 9.58 24.75 7.44
CA ASP A 168 9.92 25.84 6.51
C ASP A 168 11.43 25.98 6.25
N THR A 169 12.26 25.17 6.91
CA THR A 169 13.70 25.41 6.97
C THR A 169 14.51 24.69 5.88
N GLY A 170 13.86 23.91 5.02
CA GLY A 170 14.51 23.17 3.93
C GLY A 170 15.58 22.17 4.40
N LEU A 171 16.31 21.57 3.46
CA LEU A 171 17.34 20.55 3.78
C LEU A 171 18.48 21.10 4.66
N GLU A 172 18.94 22.31 4.34
CA GLU A 172 20.04 22.97 5.05
C GLU A 172 19.64 23.32 6.49
N GLY A 173 18.40 23.77 6.71
CA GLY A 173 17.89 24.02 8.05
C GLY A 173 17.64 22.77 8.88
N ILE A 174 17.24 21.65 8.25
CA ILE A 174 17.12 20.35 8.94
C ILE A 174 18.49 19.88 9.44
N ILE A 175 19.51 19.94 8.59
CA ILE A 175 20.87 19.50 8.95
C ILE A 175 21.49 20.44 9.99
N ASN A 176 21.30 21.75 9.86
CA ASN A 176 21.84 22.72 10.81
C ASN A 176 21.15 22.65 12.19
N ASN A 177 19.86 22.34 12.24
CA ASN A 177 19.11 22.28 13.51
C ASN A 177 19.18 20.91 14.21
N LYS A 178 19.19 19.81 13.46
CA LYS A 178 19.14 18.44 14.02
C LYS A 178 20.36 17.57 13.74
N GLY A 179 21.32 18.07 12.96
CA GLY A 179 22.50 17.31 12.54
C GLY A 179 22.18 16.19 11.55
N ILE A 180 23.22 15.44 11.18
CA ILE A 180 23.09 14.29 10.26
C ILE A 180 22.24 13.17 10.87
N ASP A 181 22.38 12.92 12.17
CA ASP A 181 21.61 11.89 12.87
C ASP A 181 20.11 12.17 12.84
N GLY A 182 19.71 13.44 13.05
CA GLY A 182 18.31 13.83 12.95
C GLY A 182 17.76 13.80 11.52
N PHE A 183 18.58 14.10 10.51
CA PHE A 183 18.20 13.89 9.11
C PHE A 183 17.98 12.40 8.81
N MET A 184 18.85 11.54 9.32
CA MET A 184 18.69 10.09 9.16
C MET A 184 17.45 9.57 9.86
N GLU A 185 17.15 10.02 11.09
CA GLU A 185 15.92 9.68 11.81
C GLU A 185 14.67 10.06 10.99
N LEU A 186 14.62 11.30 10.47
CA LEU A 186 13.54 11.76 9.60
C LEU A 186 13.46 10.95 8.30
N GLY A 187 14.61 10.52 7.77
CA GLY A 187 14.71 9.60 6.65
C GLY A 187 14.03 8.25 6.92
N TYR A 188 14.29 7.65 8.08
CA TYR A 188 13.64 6.39 8.48
C TYR A 188 12.13 6.54 8.65
N ILE A 189 11.68 7.64 9.27
CA ILE A 189 10.25 7.93 9.45
C ILE A 189 9.56 8.12 8.09
N ALA A 190 10.16 8.93 7.21
CA ALA A 190 9.64 9.17 5.86
C ALA A 190 9.62 7.89 5.03
N LEU A 191 10.66 7.04 5.10
CA LEU A 191 10.66 5.73 4.43
C LEU A 191 9.52 4.83 4.93
N GLY A 192 9.23 4.86 6.22
CA GLY A 192 8.06 4.17 6.78
C GLY A 192 6.77 4.65 6.12
N PHE A 193 6.59 5.97 5.95
CA PHE A 193 5.44 6.51 5.24
C PHE A 193 5.40 6.02 3.78
N PHE A 194 6.47 6.15 3.00
CA PHE A 194 6.47 5.71 1.60
C PHE A 194 6.26 4.19 1.48
N SER A 195 6.67 3.41 2.48
CA SER A 195 6.44 1.97 2.49
C SER A 195 4.96 1.60 2.62
N ILE A 196 4.10 2.48 3.17
CA ILE A 196 2.64 2.26 3.26
C ILE A 196 1.93 2.29 1.90
N ILE A 197 2.57 2.88 0.89
CA ILE A 197 2.05 2.86 -0.49
C ILE A 197 1.91 1.42 -0.97
N VAL A 198 2.79 0.51 -0.54
CA VAL A 198 2.75 -0.90 -0.92
C VAL A 198 1.50 -1.61 -0.41
N PRO A 199 1.21 -1.70 0.90
CA PRO A 199 -0.01 -2.33 1.40
C PRO A 199 -1.29 -1.63 0.89
N ASN A 200 -1.29 -0.31 0.73
CA ASN A 200 -2.43 0.41 0.15
C ASN A 200 -2.66 0.07 -1.32
N THR A 201 -1.58 -0.08 -2.09
CA THR A 201 -1.68 -0.56 -3.49
C THR A 201 -2.20 -1.99 -3.52
N ILE A 202 -1.75 -2.85 -2.61
CA ILE A 202 -2.27 -4.23 -2.47
C ILE A 202 -3.76 -4.21 -2.14
N LEU A 203 -4.21 -3.32 -1.25
CA LEU A 203 -5.63 -3.15 -0.90
C LEU A 203 -6.47 -2.74 -2.11
N LEU A 204 -5.99 -1.79 -2.92
CA LEU A 204 -6.68 -1.37 -4.15
C LEU A 204 -6.74 -2.50 -5.19
N VAL A 205 -5.64 -3.22 -5.36
CA VAL A 205 -5.60 -4.41 -6.24
C VAL A 205 -6.54 -5.49 -5.72
N LEU A 206 -6.65 -5.66 -4.39
CA LEU A 206 -7.56 -6.60 -3.75
C LEU A 206 -9.03 -6.21 -4.00
N PHE A 207 -9.38 -4.92 -3.89
CA PHE A 207 -10.72 -4.43 -4.22
C PHE A 207 -11.07 -4.68 -5.67
N ALA A 208 -10.16 -4.32 -6.59
CA ALA A 208 -10.34 -4.61 -8.01
C ALA A 208 -10.46 -6.12 -8.26
N HIS A 209 -9.64 -6.94 -7.59
CA HIS A 209 -9.69 -8.39 -7.69
C HIS A 209 -11.04 -8.94 -7.26
N MET A 210 -11.53 -8.54 -6.09
CA MET A 210 -12.85 -8.92 -5.59
C MET A 210 -13.96 -8.48 -6.54
N PHE A 211 -13.88 -7.27 -7.10
CA PHE A 211 -14.84 -6.80 -8.10
C PHE A 211 -14.84 -7.70 -9.34
N PHE A 212 -13.70 -7.85 -10.01
CA PHE A 212 -13.61 -8.63 -11.24
C PHE A 212 -13.92 -10.11 -11.00
N PHE A 213 -13.52 -10.66 -9.86
CA PHE A 213 -13.87 -12.02 -9.46
C PHE A 213 -15.39 -12.21 -9.43
N ASN A 214 -16.12 -11.33 -8.74
CA ASN A 214 -17.56 -11.44 -8.64
C ASN A 214 -18.29 -11.11 -9.96
N VAL A 215 -17.76 -10.19 -10.78
CA VAL A 215 -18.30 -9.94 -12.13
C VAL A 215 -18.12 -11.16 -13.03
N TYR A 216 -16.94 -11.78 -13.01
CA TYR A 216 -16.67 -13.00 -13.79
C TYR A 216 -17.63 -14.13 -13.38
N ARG A 217 -17.90 -14.29 -12.08
CA ARG A 217 -18.87 -15.28 -11.58
C ARG A 217 -20.27 -15.07 -12.12
N ALA A 218 -20.73 -13.82 -12.13
CA ALA A 218 -22.11 -13.55 -12.49
C ALA A 218 -22.35 -13.48 -14.01
N THR A 219 -21.31 -13.20 -14.81
CA THR A 219 -21.47 -12.92 -16.25
C THR A 219 -20.54 -13.71 -17.18
N GLY A 220 -19.49 -14.35 -16.66
CA GLY A 220 -18.45 -14.97 -17.48
C GLY A 220 -17.59 -13.99 -18.28
N TRP A 221 -17.60 -12.70 -17.95
CA TRP A 221 -16.98 -11.66 -18.77
C TRP A 221 -15.46 -11.85 -18.99
N GLY A 222 -15.02 -11.83 -20.26
CA GLY A 222 -13.64 -12.12 -20.63
C GLY A 222 -12.59 -11.13 -20.09
N LEU A 223 -12.93 -9.86 -19.92
CA LEU A 223 -12.03 -8.87 -19.32
C LEU A 223 -11.81 -9.14 -17.83
N ALA A 224 -12.87 -9.50 -17.12
CA ALA A 224 -12.79 -9.93 -15.73
C ALA A 224 -11.88 -11.15 -15.57
N ARG A 225 -12.00 -12.13 -16.48
CA ARG A 225 -11.09 -13.28 -16.52
C ARG A 225 -9.62 -12.86 -16.65
N ARG A 226 -9.31 -11.98 -17.61
CA ARG A 226 -7.92 -11.50 -17.82
C ARG A 226 -7.36 -10.82 -16.57
N PHE A 227 -8.16 -10.00 -15.90
CA PHE A 227 -7.73 -9.36 -14.66
C PHE A 227 -7.44 -10.41 -13.58
N ILE A 228 -8.39 -11.32 -13.32
CA ILE A 228 -8.24 -12.40 -12.34
C ILE A 228 -6.97 -13.21 -12.60
N THR A 229 -6.67 -13.55 -13.87
CA THR A 229 -5.44 -14.30 -14.21
C THR A 229 -4.16 -13.54 -13.89
N LYS A 230 -4.13 -12.21 -14.01
CA LYS A 230 -2.96 -11.40 -13.62
C LYS A 230 -2.81 -11.31 -12.10
N THR A 231 -3.93 -11.32 -11.39
CA THR A 231 -4.02 -11.30 -9.92
C THR A 231 -4.18 -12.70 -9.32
N HIS A 232 -3.77 -13.74 -10.05
CA HIS A 232 -3.91 -15.15 -9.65
C HIS A 232 -3.32 -15.51 -8.28
N PRO A 233 -2.24 -14.87 -7.78
CA PRO A 233 -1.77 -15.16 -6.43
C PRO A 233 -2.82 -14.99 -5.33
N PHE A 234 -3.79 -14.07 -5.50
CA PHE A 234 -4.89 -13.88 -4.54
C PHE A 234 -5.83 -15.07 -4.45
N THR A 235 -5.99 -15.83 -5.55
CA THR A 235 -6.82 -17.04 -5.56
C THR A 235 -6.02 -18.29 -5.22
N THR A 236 -4.80 -18.47 -5.73
CA THR A 236 -4.07 -19.74 -5.54
C THR A 236 -3.16 -19.80 -4.34
N LYS A 237 -2.70 -18.66 -3.84
CA LYS A 237 -1.86 -18.58 -2.64
C LYS A 237 -2.37 -17.49 -1.69
N PRO A 238 -3.66 -17.54 -1.28
CA PRO A 238 -4.28 -16.49 -0.47
C PRO A 238 -3.53 -16.26 0.85
N TYR A 239 -3.06 -17.33 1.50
CA TYR A 239 -2.28 -17.24 2.75
C TYR A 239 -0.91 -16.60 2.55
N PHE A 240 -0.23 -16.87 1.44
CA PHE A 240 1.05 -16.23 1.12
C PHE A 240 0.87 -14.73 0.91
N MET A 241 -0.18 -14.31 0.20
CA MET A 241 -0.44 -12.88 0.01
C MET A 241 -0.85 -12.18 1.31
N ALA A 242 -1.63 -12.84 2.17
CA ALA A 242 -1.96 -12.30 3.47
C ALA A 242 -0.71 -12.12 4.35
N THR A 243 0.14 -13.15 4.45
CA THR A 243 1.38 -13.08 5.24
C THR A 243 2.34 -12.02 4.69
N PHE A 244 2.56 -11.99 3.38
CA PHE A 244 3.35 -10.94 2.72
C PHE A 244 2.83 -9.54 3.05
N CYS A 245 1.51 -9.31 2.92
CA CYS A 245 0.91 -8.02 3.19
C CYS A 245 1.08 -7.60 4.66
N ILE A 246 0.81 -8.52 5.60
CA ILE A 246 0.97 -8.26 7.03
C ILE A 246 2.44 -7.95 7.36
N SER A 247 3.39 -8.68 6.79
CA SER A 247 4.82 -8.40 6.99
C SER A 247 5.20 -7.01 6.52
N VAL A 248 4.71 -6.57 5.35
CA VAL A 248 4.98 -5.21 4.85
C VAL A 248 4.33 -4.15 5.73
N CYS A 249 3.09 -4.36 6.20
CA CYS A 249 2.43 -3.45 7.16
C CYS A 249 3.26 -3.31 8.46
N LEU A 250 3.76 -4.41 9.01
CA LEU A 250 4.60 -4.39 10.22
C LEU A 250 5.92 -3.62 9.99
N VAL A 251 6.58 -3.84 8.86
CA VAL A 251 7.78 -3.08 8.49
C VAL A 251 7.46 -1.58 8.40
N SER A 252 6.35 -1.21 7.76
CA SER A 252 5.90 0.19 7.65
C SER A 252 5.73 0.86 9.01
N ILE A 253 5.13 0.17 9.97
CA ILE A 253 4.94 0.67 11.34
C ILE A 253 6.25 0.81 12.09
N ILE A 254 7.13 -0.18 11.98
CA ILE A 254 8.43 -0.16 12.67
C ILE A 254 9.29 1.02 12.17
N PHE A 255 9.25 1.32 10.87
CA PHE A 255 9.98 2.45 10.30
C PHE A 255 9.31 3.79 10.66
N SER A 256 7.99 3.91 10.48
CA SER A 256 7.29 5.18 10.78
C SER A 256 7.28 5.55 12.25
N SER A 257 7.34 4.58 13.16
CA SER A 257 7.47 4.86 14.59
C SER A 257 8.87 5.34 15.01
N GLY A 258 9.86 5.28 14.13
CA GLY A 258 11.26 5.58 14.48
C GLY A 258 11.95 4.48 15.29
N LEU A 259 11.25 3.40 15.66
CA LEU A 259 11.81 2.28 16.43
C LEU A 259 12.99 1.62 15.72
N ALA A 260 12.93 1.48 14.39
CA ALA A 260 14.05 0.97 13.60
C ALA A 260 15.34 1.79 13.79
N PHE A 261 15.20 3.12 13.80
CA PHE A 261 16.33 4.03 13.97
C PHE A 261 16.90 3.95 15.38
N GLN A 262 16.03 3.94 16.41
CA GLN A 262 16.45 3.79 17.80
C GLN A 262 17.21 2.48 18.04
N TRP A 263 16.76 1.37 17.46
CA TRP A 263 17.46 0.10 17.55
C TRP A 263 18.84 0.15 16.88
N LEU A 264 18.95 0.76 15.69
CA LEU A 264 20.22 0.89 15.00
C LEU A 264 21.22 1.75 15.81
N LYS A 265 20.74 2.87 16.36
CA LYS A 265 21.54 3.76 17.20
C LYS A 265 22.07 3.03 18.44
N ASN A 266 21.19 2.37 19.19
CA ASN A 266 21.58 1.62 20.39
C ASN A 266 22.58 0.50 20.07
N TYR A 267 22.42 -0.17 18.93
CA TYR A 267 23.35 -1.21 18.49
C TYR A 267 24.74 -0.65 18.18
N GLN A 268 24.81 0.50 17.48
CA GLN A 268 26.07 1.18 17.20
C GLN A 268 26.78 1.65 18.47
N GLU A 269 26.04 2.23 19.41
CA GLU A 269 26.57 2.65 20.72
C GLU A 269 27.13 1.46 21.50
N THR A 270 26.43 0.32 21.51
CA THR A 270 26.87 -0.91 22.18
C THR A 270 28.16 -1.47 21.57
N ILE A 271 28.26 -1.49 20.23
CA ILE A 271 29.48 -1.90 19.54
C ILE A 271 30.64 -0.97 19.90
N TYR A 272 30.42 0.34 19.84
CA TYR A 272 31.48 1.31 20.12
C TYR A 272 32.07 1.14 21.53
N GLN A 273 31.22 0.86 22.52
CA GLN A 273 31.65 0.58 23.89
C GLN A 273 32.44 -0.74 24.05
N LEU A 274 32.24 -1.72 23.16
CA LEU A 274 32.96 -3.00 23.18
C LEU A 274 34.36 -2.92 22.55
N TYR A 275 34.64 -1.87 21.77
CA TYR A 275 35.90 -1.68 21.06
C TYR A 275 36.76 -0.53 21.61
N GLN A 276 36.33 0.10 22.72
CA GLN A 276 37.13 1.02 23.54
C GLN A 276 37.69 0.30 24.77
#